data_AF-A0A2T3IFR9-F1
#
_entry.id   AF-A0A2T3IFR9-F1
#
_cell.length_a   1.000
_cell.length_b   1.000
_cell.length_c   1.000
_cell.angle_alpha   90.00
_cell.angle_beta   90.00
_cell.angle_gamma   90.00
#
_symmetry.space_group_name_H-M   'P 1'
#
loop_
_entity.id
_entity.type
_entity.pdbx_description
1 polymer ?
#
loop_
_entity_poly.entity_id
_entity_poly.type
_entity_poly.pdbx_seq_one_letter_code
_entity_poly.pdbx_strand_id
1 'polypeptide(L)'
;MNIILIARRLSRPCSTHGNDVILLSYLKTIKDELGVLAEEKKLSNLLKNEYENILNEIAGYEFMSEKERHLKFIGFGNRVESVVEQLINITT
;
A
#
# COMPACT_ATOMS: atom_id res chain seq x y z
N MET A 1 6.06 11.18 -5.08
CA MET A 1 4.98 10.76 -6.01
C MET A 1 3.75 10.44 -5.16
N ASN A 2 2.50 10.75 -5.55
CA ASN A 2 1.36 10.54 -4.63
C ASN A 2 1.02 9.04 -4.52
N ILE A 3 1.48 8.39 -3.43
CA ILE A 3 1.29 6.96 -3.19
C ILE A 3 -0.19 6.54 -3.10
N ILE A 4 -1.08 7.46 -2.72
CA ILE A 4 -2.53 7.23 -2.72
C ILE A 4 -3.03 7.04 -4.15
N LEU A 5 -2.54 7.83 -5.11
CA LEU A 5 -2.91 7.66 -6.52
C LEU A 5 -2.43 6.32 -7.09
N ILE A 6 -1.23 5.88 -6.70
CA ILE A 6 -0.70 4.57 -7.09
C ILE A 6 -1.56 3.45 -6.50
N ALA A 7 -1.86 3.50 -5.20
CA ALA A 7 -2.66 2.48 -4.53
C ALA A 7 -4.11 2.41 -5.07
N ARG A 8 -4.71 3.57 -5.38
CA ARG A 8 -6.02 3.65 -6.05
C ARG A 8 -5.99 3.07 -7.46
N ARG A 9 -4.89 3.23 -8.19
CA ARG A 9 -4.71 2.61 -9.51
C ARG A 9 -4.67 1.09 -9.39
N LEU A 10 -3.93 0.56 -8.41
CA LEU A 10 -3.90 -0.88 -8.11
C LEU A 10 -5.27 -1.42 -7.70
N SER A 11 -6.09 -0.60 -7.04
CA SER A 11 -7.44 -0.97 -6.59
C SER A 11 -8.46 -1.20 -7.71
N ARG A 12 -8.12 -0.83 -8.96
CA ARG A 12 -9.01 -0.95 -10.11
C ARG A 12 -8.58 -2.12 -11.00
N PRO A 13 -9.52 -2.93 -11.50
CA PRO A 13 -9.20 -3.93 -12.52
C PRO A 13 -8.53 -3.26 -13.71
N CYS A 14 -7.29 -3.63 -14.03
CA CYS A 14 -6.66 -3.22 -15.27
C CYS A 14 -5.74 -4.31 -15.80
N SER A 15 -5.68 -4.44 -17.12
CA SER A 15 -4.79 -5.37 -17.83
C SER A 15 -3.31 -5.07 -17.58
N THR A 16 -2.98 -3.88 -17.08
CA THR A 16 -1.62 -3.50 -16.66
C THR A 16 -1.13 -4.24 -15.41
N HIS A 17 -1.99 -4.94 -14.66
CA HIS A 17 -1.55 -5.83 -13.57
C HIS A 17 -0.90 -7.14 -14.04
N GLY A 18 -0.99 -7.44 -15.33
CA GLY A 18 -0.27 -8.55 -15.97
C GLY A 18 1.20 -8.22 -16.30
N ASN A 19 1.65 -6.97 -16.10
CA ASN A 19 3.07 -6.62 -16.18
C ASN A 19 3.67 -6.56 -14.77
N ASP A 20 4.23 -7.69 -14.34
CA ASP A 20 4.78 -7.86 -12.99
C ASP A 20 5.88 -6.83 -12.67
N VAL A 21 6.64 -6.35 -13.65
CA VAL A 21 7.68 -5.32 -13.43
C VAL A 21 7.07 -4.00 -12.97
N ILE A 22 5.99 -3.55 -13.62
CA ILE A 22 5.30 -2.29 -13.27
C ILE A 22 4.61 -2.44 -11.91
N LEU A 23 3.97 -3.59 -11.68
CA LEU A 23 3.31 -3.89 -10.42
C LEU A 23 4.29 -3.85 -9.25
N LEU A 24 5.41 -4.57 -9.35
CA LEU A 24 6.44 -4.61 -8.32
C LEU A 24 7.03 -3.22 -8.07
N SER A 25 7.24 -2.43 -9.12
CA SER A 25 7.68 -1.04 -8.97
C SER A 25 6.68 -0.20 -8.17
N TYR A 26 5.37 -0.32 -8.45
CA TYR A 26 4.34 0.42 -7.71
C TYR A 26 4.24 -0.01 -6.25
N LEU A 27 4.27 -1.31 -5.99
CA LEU A 27 4.25 -1.87 -4.65
C LEU A 27 5.47 -1.43 -3.84
N LYS A 28 6.66 -1.45 -4.45
CA LYS A 28 7.91 -0.96 -3.84
C LYS A 28 7.82 0.53 -3.50
N THR A 29 7.34 1.37 -4.42
CA THR A 29 7.18 2.81 -4.15
C THR A 29 6.23 3.06 -2.98
N ILE A 30 5.10 2.36 -2.90
CA ILE A 30 4.17 2.51 -1.77
C ILE A 30 4.86 2.11 -0.45
N LYS A 31 5.57 0.97 -0.44
CA LYS A 31 6.28 0.48 0.74
C LYS A 31 7.36 1.45 1.22
N ASP A 32 8.21 1.94 0.32
CA ASP A 32 9.33 2.82 0.65
C ASP A 32 8.81 4.16 1.24
N GLU A 33 7.82 4.77 0.60
CA GLU A 33 7.25 6.06 1.05
C GLU A 33 6.45 5.93 2.36
N LEU A 34 5.71 4.82 2.55
CA LEU A 34 5.10 4.52 3.85
C LEU A 34 6.15 4.35 4.95
N GLY A 35 7.29 3.72 4.61
CA GLY A 35 8.44 3.60 5.51
C GLY A 35 8.97 4.97 5.94
N VAL A 36 9.19 5.88 4.99
CA VAL A 36 9.62 7.26 5.27
C VAL A 36 8.59 8.00 6.14
N LEU A 37 7.30 7.84 5.86
CA LEU A 37 6.24 8.47 6.67
C LEU A 37 6.15 7.88 8.08
N ALA A 38 6.51 6.62 8.28
CA ALA A 38 6.50 5.97 9.57
C ALA A 38 7.82 6.16 10.36
N GLU A 39 8.91 6.47 9.65
CA GLU A 39 10.24 6.68 10.24
C GLU A 39 10.19 7.77 11.31
N GLU A 40 10.88 7.55 12.43
CA GLU A 40 10.97 8.50 13.56
C GLU A 40 9.66 8.78 14.32
N LYS A 41 8.51 8.20 13.91
CA LYS A 41 7.22 8.38 14.61
C LYS A 41 6.98 7.34 15.70
N LYS A 42 6.47 7.79 16.85
CA LYS A 42 5.88 6.92 17.88
C LYS A 42 4.45 6.56 17.49
N LEU A 43 4.30 5.49 16.72
CA LEU A 43 2.98 5.00 16.29
C LEU A 43 2.20 4.42 17.48
N SER A 44 0.88 4.64 17.49
CA SER A 44 -0.02 3.90 18.37
C SER A 44 -0.02 2.41 17.98
N ASN A 45 -0.35 1.52 18.91
CA ASN A 45 -0.42 0.07 18.60
C ASN A 45 -1.40 -0.23 17.47
N LEU A 46 -2.53 0.50 17.41
CA LEU A 46 -3.52 0.34 16.35
C LEU A 46 -2.94 0.70 14.98
N LEU A 47 -2.35 1.91 14.87
CA LEU A 47 -1.79 2.37 13.60
C LEU A 47 -0.59 1.53 13.17
N LYS A 48 0.23 1.08 14.12
CA LYS A 48 1.34 0.16 13.84
C LYS A 48 0.82 -1.13 13.21
N ASN A 49 -0.24 -1.72 13.76
CA ASN A 49 -0.84 -2.92 13.20
C ASN A 49 -1.42 -2.68 11.78
N GLU A 50 -2.10 -1.56 11.56
CA GLU A 50 -2.63 -1.21 10.23
C GLU A 50 -1.51 -1.03 9.20
N TYR A 51 -0.45 -0.32 9.59
CA TYR A 51 0.76 -0.16 8.78
C TYR A 51 1.43 -1.50 8.45
N GLU A 52 1.66 -2.35 9.45
CA GLU A 52 2.27 -3.68 9.25
C GLU A 52 1.38 -4.58 8.39
N ASN A 53 0.06 -4.49 8.53
CA ASN A 53 -0.88 -5.21 7.66
C ASN A 53 -0.73 -4.79 6.19
N ILE A 54 -0.60 -3.49 5.90
CA ILE A 54 -0.33 -3.01 4.54
C ILE A 54 1.00 -3.56 4.00
N LEU A 55 2.05 -3.56 4.82
CA LEU A 55 3.35 -4.11 4.40
C LEU A 55 3.27 -5.62 4.10
N ASN A 56 2.54 -6.37 4.92
CA ASN A 56 2.33 -7.79 4.74
C ASN A 56 1.45 -8.08 3.51
N GLU A 57 0.42 -7.28 3.24
CA GLU A 57 -0.37 -7.34 2.01
C GLU A 57 0.53 -7.14 0.79
N ILE A 58 1.37 -6.10 0.79
CA ILE A 58 2.31 -5.80 -0.30
C ILE A 58 3.27 -6.97 -0.56
N ALA A 59 3.87 -7.52 0.50
CA ALA A 59 4.75 -8.68 0.38
C ALA A 59 4.00 -9.91 -0.16
N GLY A 60 2.74 -10.11 0.24
CA GLY A 60 1.90 -11.20 -0.26
C GLY A 60 1.58 -11.09 -1.75
N TYR A 61 1.39 -9.87 -2.26
CA TYR A 61 1.04 -9.66 -3.67
C TYR A 61 2.11 -10.15 -4.65
N GLU A 62 3.38 -10.17 -4.26
CA GLU A 62 4.48 -10.66 -5.12
C GLU A 62 4.34 -12.14 -5.47
N PHE A 63 3.68 -12.93 -4.62
CA PHE A 63 3.55 -14.38 -4.76
C PHE A 63 2.14 -14.85 -5.17
N MET A 64 1.19 -13.92 -5.29
CA MET A 64 -0.20 -14.24 -5.66
C MET A 64 -0.40 -14.25 -7.18
N SER A 65 -1.31 -15.10 -7.66
CA SER A 65 -1.75 -15.05 -9.05
C SER A 65 -2.46 -13.73 -9.37
N GLU A 66 -2.45 -13.30 -10.64
CA GLU A 66 -3.11 -12.06 -11.06
C GLU A 66 -4.59 -12.01 -10.65
N LYS A 67 -5.29 -13.15 -10.77
CA LYS A 67 -6.71 -13.28 -10.38
C LYS A 67 -6.91 -13.04 -8.89
N GLU A 68 -6.05 -13.60 -8.04
CA GLU A 68 -6.13 -13.42 -6.58
C GLU A 68 -5.76 -12.00 -6.18
N ARG A 69 -4.69 -11.45 -6.76
CA ARG A 69 -4.28 -10.06 -6.56
C ARG A 69 -5.42 -9.11 -6.85
N HIS A 70 -6.13 -9.34 -7.97
CA HIS A 70 -7.20 -8.46 -8.38
C HIS A 70 -8.32 -8.35 -7.32
N LEU A 71 -8.71 -9.49 -6.72
CA LEU A 71 -9.69 -9.51 -5.63
C LEU A 71 -9.16 -8.82 -4.37
N LYS A 72 -7.89 -9.01 -4.03
CA LYS A 72 -7.28 -8.42 -2.83
C LYS A 72 -7.04 -6.91 -2.95
N PHE A 73 -6.76 -6.43 -4.16
CA PHE A 73 -6.59 -5.01 -4.42
C PHE A 73 -7.88 -4.20 -4.23
N ILE A 74 -9.05 -4.83 -4.20
CA ILE A 74 -10.30 -4.14 -3.92
C ILE A 74 -10.20 -3.41 -2.57
N GLY A 75 -10.35 -2.09 -2.63
CA GLY A 75 -10.25 -1.21 -1.46
C GLY A 75 -8.82 -0.97 -0.93
N PHE A 76 -7.77 -1.50 -1.57
CA PHE A 76 -6.38 -1.32 -1.13
C PHE A 76 -5.99 0.16 -1.04
N GLY A 77 -6.42 0.96 -2.01
CA GLY A 77 -6.19 2.40 -2.07
C GLY A 77 -6.80 3.14 -0.88
N ASN A 78 -7.99 2.74 -0.44
CA ASN A 78 -8.66 3.34 0.72
C ASN A 78 -7.91 3.00 2.02
N ARG A 79 -7.41 1.75 2.13
CA ARG A 79 -6.61 1.32 3.29
C ARG A 79 -5.28 2.06 3.36
N VAL A 80 -4.58 2.20 2.24
CA VAL A 80 -3.33 2.99 2.15
C VAL A 80 -3.60 4.45 2.48
N GLU A 81 -4.65 5.06 1.92
CA GLU A 81 -5.04 6.44 2.21
C GLU A 81 -5.28 6.67 3.70
N SER A 82 -6.04 5.79 4.35
CA SER A 82 -6.31 5.88 5.79
C SER A 82 -5.04 5.84 6.63
N VAL A 83 -4.09 4.95 6.32
CA VAL A 83 -2.80 4.87 7.03
C VAL A 83 -1.97 6.13 6.79
N VAL A 84 -1.92 6.63 5.54
CA VAL A 84 -1.17 7.85 5.20
C VAL A 84 -1.72 9.07 5.94
N GLU A 85 -3.04 9.26 5.96
CA GLU A 85 -3.69 10.36 6.68
C GLU A 85 -3.36 10.31 8.17
N GLN A 86 -3.45 9.14 8.80
CA GLN A 86 -3.11 8.95 10.21
C GLN A 86 -1.62 9.25 10.48
N LEU A 87 -0.70 8.78 9.62
CA LEU A 87 0.73 9.04 9.75
C LEU A 87 1.06 10.54 9.62
N ILE A 88 0.43 11.24 8.67
CA ILE A 88 0.60 12.68 8.49
C ILE A 88 0.03 13.46 9.69
N ASN A 89 -1.14 13.07 10.20
CA ASN A 89 -1.80 13.79 11.29
C ASN A 89 -1.08 13.67 12.64
N ILE A 90 -0.24 12.64 12.84
CA ILE A 90 0.65 12.52 14.01
C ILE A 90 1.72 13.63 14.04
N THR A 91 1.94 14.33 12.93
CA THR A 91 2.94 15.42 12.81
C THR A 91 2.39 16.80 13.20
N THR A 92 1.21 16.89 13.82
CA THR A 92 0.59 18.14 14.31
C THR A 92 0.45 18.09 15.82
#